data_AF-A0A553FM27-F1
#
_entry.id   AF-A0A553FM27-F1
#
_cell.length_a   1.000
_cell.length_b   1.000
_cell.length_c   1.000
_cell.angle_alpha   90.00
_cell.angle_beta   90.00
_cell.angle_gamma   90.00
#
_symmetry.space_group_name_H-M   'P 1'
#
loop_
_entity.id
_entity.type
_entity.pdbx_description
1 polymer ?
#
loop_
_entity_poly.entity_id
_entity_poly.type
_entity_poly.pdbx_seq_one_letter_code
_entity_poly.pdbx_strand_id
1 'polypeptide(L)'
;MRSLLRVTIICILLSFCINSIAQNKATVNKSHRMDREVEIIYDNDLYYGSDRYYTSGSNAAYSRLIKSRSKFYRQFRSKRSDSLKVITRYHYGHQIYTPDGIRSIDFEQFDRPYAGWHYLRFQTLNFPGENTANKYGIELGLVGSMSGVGNFQQWWHEAFGILQPRGWEYEIRNEVVMNLSYNRIKNWKLAKKIKIMTNSAIQLGNGKNKVGQEVLLRLGKFNDIMNSAIINSRVSDLIPKIGVYPGDGEEGFAFFSINADYVLSDILIEGSLFNDDSPHTEEINHLVFTQKIGFVYSNYYTTFSFTAYRIGEEVVGGRIHRYLSLSLAFRF
;
A
#
# COMPACT_ATOMS: atom_id res chain seq x y z
N MET A 1 -2.00 4.40 30.44
CA MET A 1 -2.97 4.41 29.31
C MET A 1 -2.32 4.26 27.93
N ARG A 2 -1.23 4.97 27.60
CA ARG A 2 -0.58 4.89 26.26
C ARG A 2 0.03 3.54 25.88
N SER A 3 0.46 2.72 26.85
CA SER A 3 0.97 1.37 26.60
C SER A 3 -0.14 0.34 26.37
N LEU A 4 -1.31 0.51 27.00
CA LEU A 4 -2.42 -0.46 26.87
C LEU A 4 -3.02 -0.44 25.48
N LEU A 5 -3.24 0.73 24.86
CA LEU A 5 -3.88 0.82 23.54
C LEU A 5 -3.05 0.16 22.42
N ARG A 6 -1.71 0.30 22.48
CA ARG A 6 -0.76 -0.33 21.55
C ARG A 6 -0.76 -1.86 21.68
N VAL A 7 -0.89 -2.36 22.91
CA VAL A 7 -0.97 -3.80 23.18
C VAL A 7 -2.33 -4.36 22.74
N THR A 8 -3.43 -3.62 22.92
CA THR A 8 -4.77 -4.13 22.58
C THR A 8 -4.99 -4.35 21.07
N ILE A 9 -4.53 -3.43 20.20
CA ILE A 9 -4.68 -3.61 18.73
C ILE A 9 -3.79 -4.75 18.23
N ILE A 10 -2.56 -4.84 18.74
CA ILE A 10 -1.63 -5.93 18.45
C ILE A 10 -2.19 -7.27 18.95
N CYS A 11 -2.81 -7.31 20.13
CA CYS A 11 -3.46 -8.50 20.68
C CYS A 11 -4.72 -8.89 19.89
N ILE A 12 -5.52 -7.95 19.39
CA ILE A 12 -6.68 -8.26 18.53
C ILE A 12 -6.22 -8.84 17.18
N LEU A 13 -5.20 -8.25 16.55
CA LEU A 13 -4.66 -8.79 15.29
C LEU A 13 -3.92 -10.13 15.49
N LEU A 14 -3.15 -10.29 16.57
CA LEU A 14 -2.49 -11.55 16.92
C LEU A 14 -3.47 -12.64 17.35
N SER A 15 -4.56 -12.32 18.04
CA SER A 15 -5.59 -13.30 18.43
C SER A 15 -6.38 -13.82 17.22
N PHE A 16 -6.57 -13.00 16.17
CA PHE A 16 -7.05 -13.48 14.87
C PHE A 16 -6.02 -14.42 14.20
N CYS A 17 -4.72 -14.14 14.31
CA CYS A 17 -3.67 -15.02 13.80
C CYS A 17 -3.61 -16.37 14.54
N ILE A 18 -3.69 -16.37 15.88
CA ILE A 18 -3.60 -17.60 16.70
C ILE A 18 -4.82 -18.50 16.48
N ASN A 19 -6.03 -17.94 16.39
CA ASN A 19 -7.23 -18.72 16.09
C ASN A 19 -7.22 -19.30 14.65
N SER A 20 -6.54 -18.65 13.72
CA SER A 20 -6.35 -19.18 12.36
C SER A 20 -5.35 -20.34 12.31
N ILE A 21 -4.38 -20.36 13.23
CA ILE A 21 -3.39 -21.45 13.37
C ILE A 21 -3.98 -22.63 14.15
N ALA A 22 -4.93 -22.38 15.05
CA ALA A 22 -5.55 -23.37 15.93
C ALA A 22 -6.75 -24.13 15.33
N GLN A 23 -7.13 -23.88 14.08
CA GLN A 23 -8.12 -24.72 13.41
C GLN A 23 -7.52 -26.09 13.13
N ASN A 24 -7.96 -27.06 13.94
CA ASN A 24 -7.78 -28.50 13.78
C ASN A 24 -7.79 -28.94 12.31
N LYS A 25 -7.02 -29.98 12.01
CA LYS A 25 -7.03 -30.78 10.77
C LYS A 25 -8.38 -31.48 10.52
N ALA A 26 -9.48 -30.75 10.64
CA ALA A 26 -10.76 -31.15 10.10
C ALA A 26 -10.68 -31.02 8.58
N THR A 27 -11.17 -32.04 7.87
CA THR A 27 -11.21 -32.12 6.42
C THR A 27 -11.96 -30.89 5.86
N VAL A 28 -11.21 -29.85 5.45
CA VAL A 28 -11.80 -28.66 4.84
C VAL A 28 -12.31 -29.05 3.46
N ASN A 29 -13.63 -29.23 3.34
CA ASN A 29 -14.30 -29.28 2.05
C ASN A 29 -14.22 -27.89 1.39
N LYS A 30 -13.17 -27.66 0.59
CA LYS A 30 -13.02 -26.44 -0.20
C LYS A 30 -14.02 -26.47 -1.36
N SER A 31 -15.14 -25.77 -1.22
CA SER A 31 -16.29 -25.88 -2.15
C SER A 31 -16.36 -24.79 -3.24
N HIS A 32 -15.56 -23.73 -3.15
CA HIS A 32 -15.71 -22.56 -4.02
C HIS A 32 -14.37 -21.96 -4.47
N ARG A 33 -14.41 -21.34 -5.65
CA ARG A 33 -13.33 -20.51 -6.22
C ARG A 33 -13.08 -19.29 -5.33
N MET A 34 -11.85 -18.77 -5.39
CA MET A 34 -11.40 -17.59 -4.65
C MET A 34 -11.24 -16.43 -5.63
N ASP A 35 -12.28 -16.08 -6.37
CA ASP A 35 -12.19 -15.13 -7.49
C ASP A 35 -12.26 -13.66 -7.03
N ARG A 36 -12.49 -13.43 -5.73
CA ARG A 36 -12.58 -12.10 -5.12
C ARG A 36 -11.71 -12.02 -3.87
N GLU A 37 -11.30 -10.80 -3.53
CA GLU A 37 -10.55 -10.51 -2.29
C GLU A 37 -10.95 -9.13 -1.75
N VAL A 38 -11.09 -9.01 -0.43
CA VAL A 38 -11.12 -7.72 0.26
C VAL A 38 -9.87 -7.61 1.11
N GLU A 39 -9.20 -6.46 1.10
CA GLU A 39 -8.04 -6.16 1.92
C GLU A 39 -8.23 -4.85 2.67
N ILE A 40 -7.83 -4.81 3.93
CA ILE A 40 -7.71 -3.60 4.72
C ILE A 40 -6.24 -3.41 5.07
N ILE A 41 -5.75 -2.19 4.88
CA ILE A 41 -4.39 -1.76 5.20
C ILE A 41 -4.49 -0.58 6.16
N TYR A 42 -3.65 -0.59 7.20
CA TYR A 42 -3.50 0.51 8.12
C TYR A 42 -2.03 0.83 8.35
N ASP A 43 -1.69 2.09 8.14
CA ASP A 43 -0.35 2.63 8.24
C ASP A 43 -0.32 3.64 9.39
N ASN A 44 0.71 3.58 10.24
CA ASN A 44 0.85 4.54 11.33
C ASN A 44 2.30 4.69 11.80
N ASP A 45 2.71 5.90 12.18
CA ASP A 45 4.05 6.20 12.70
C ASP A 45 4.13 6.24 14.24
N LEU A 46 2.99 6.24 14.96
CA LEU A 46 2.94 6.18 16.42
C LEU A 46 3.63 4.95 16.98
N TYR A 47 3.78 3.88 16.20
CA TYR A 47 4.58 2.72 16.60
C TYR A 47 6.04 3.08 16.91
N TYR A 48 6.57 4.12 16.29
CA TYR A 48 7.89 4.69 16.54
C TYR A 48 7.87 5.89 17.51
N GLY A 49 6.70 6.22 18.07
CA GLY A 49 6.54 7.38 18.96
C GLY A 49 6.60 8.72 18.25
N SER A 50 6.36 8.72 16.94
CA SER A 50 6.29 9.90 16.07
C SER A 50 4.82 10.29 15.82
N ASP A 51 4.62 11.49 15.28
CA ASP A 51 3.35 11.97 14.72
C ASP A 51 3.65 13.07 13.68
N ARG A 52 4.52 12.71 12.73
CA ARG A 52 5.08 13.63 11.74
C ARG A 52 5.20 12.97 10.40
N TYR A 53 5.36 13.80 9.39
CA TYR A 53 5.47 13.40 8.00
C TYR A 53 4.29 12.53 7.63
N TYR A 54 4.49 11.34 7.07
CA TYR A 54 3.38 10.40 6.88
C TYR A 54 2.93 9.79 8.22
N THR A 55 2.05 10.50 8.94
CA THR A 55 1.63 10.10 10.30
C THR A 55 0.69 8.88 10.27
N SER A 56 -0.25 8.86 9.34
CA SER A 56 -1.28 7.82 9.30
C SER A 56 -1.89 7.66 7.92
N GLY A 57 -2.39 6.48 7.63
CA GLY A 57 -3.24 6.23 6.48
C GLY A 57 -4.01 4.93 6.58
N SER A 58 -5.08 4.85 5.81
CA SER A 58 -5.86 3.62 5.70
C SER A 58 -6.29 3.39 4.26
N ASN A 59 -6.36 2.13 3.87
CA ASN A 59 -6.79 1.74 2.53
C ASN A 59 -7.62 0.47 2.60
N ALA A 60 -8.84 0.52 2.09
CA ALA A 60 -9.63 -0.64 1.75
C ALA A 60 -9.48 -0.96 0.26
N ALA A 61 -9.31 -2.23 -0.08
CA ALA A 61 -9.23 -2.67 -1.46
C ALA A 61 -10.15 -3.86 -1.74
N TYR A 62 -10.77 -3.87 -2.91
CA TYR A 62 -11.54 -5.00 -3.43
C TYR A 62 -10.93 -5.48 -4.75
N SER A 63 -10.53 -6.74 -4.81
CA SER A 63 -10.05 -7.38 -6.03
C SER A 63 -11.02 -8.37 -6.62
N ARG A 64 -10.94 -8.50 -7.94
CA ARG A 64 -11.71 -9.47 -8.69
C ARG A 64 -10.91 -10.03 -9.87
N LEU A 65 -10.97 -11.35 -10.03
CA LEU A 65 -10.50 -12.02 -11.22
C LEU A 65 -11.43 -11.76 -12.40
N ILE A 66 -10.88 -11.28 -13.51
CA ILE A 66 -11.65 -11.00 -14.72
C ILE A 66 -11.77 -12.27 -15.55
N LYS A 67 -13.03 -12.61 -15.90
CA LYS A 67 -13.35 -13.75 -16.76
C LYS A 67 -12.73 -13.59 -18.15
N SER A 68 -12.10 -14.66 -18.65
CA SER A 68 -11.42 -14.72 -19.95
C SER A 68 -12.30 -14.34 -21.15
N ARG A 69 -13.62 -14.59 -21.06
CA ARG A 69 -14.60 -14.25 -22.11
C ARG A 69 -14.95 -12.76 -22.21
N SER A 70 -14.57 -11.92 -21.23
CA SER A 70 -14.98 -10.51 -21.20
C SER A 70 -14.22 -9.66 -22.22
N LYS A 71 -14.84 -8.58 -22.73
CA LYS A 71 -14.17 -7.65 -23.65
C LYS A 71 -12.93 -7.00 -22.98
N PHE A 72 -13.05 -6.63 -21.70
CA PHE A 72 -11.98 -6.05 -20.91
C PHE A 72 -10.76 -6.98 -20.81
N TYR A 73 -10.98 -8.27 -20.55
CA TYR A 73 -9.89 -9.26 -20.54
C TYR A 73 -9.09 -9.24 -21.85
N ARG A 74 -9.77 -9.17 -23.01
CA ARG A 74 -9.09 -9.18 -24.32
C ARG A 74 -8.18 -7.98 -24.55
N GLN A 75 -8.44 -6.84 -23.90
CA GLN A 75 -7.58 -5.65 -23.98
C GLN A 75 -6.28 -5.83 -23.20
N PHE A 76 -6.33 -6.57 -22.10
CA PHE A 76 -5.19 -6.78 -21.20
C PHE A 76 -4.54 -8.15 -21.32
N ARG A 77 -5.07 -9.05 -22.17
CA ARG A 77 -4.45 -10.35 -22.46
C ARG A 77 -3.16 -10.14 -23.27
N SER A 78 -2.07 -10.80 -22.87
CA SER A 78 -0.87 -10.88 -23.73
C SER A 78 -1.16 -11.77 -24.94
N LYS A 79 -0.60 -11.44 -26.10
CA LYS A 79 -0.64 -12.34 -27.26
C LYS A 79 0.43 -13.44 -27.21
N ARG A 80 1.38 -13.36 -26.26
CA ARG A 80 2.59 -14.20 -26.18
C ARG A 80 2.56 -15.28 -25.09
N SER A 81 1.45 -15.44 -24.35
CA SER A 81 1.34 -16.40 -23.23
C SER A 81 -0.02 -17.08 -23.24
N ASP A 82 -0.05 -18.40 -23.02
CA ASP A 82 -1.27 -19.21 -22.92
C ASP A 82 -1.91 -19.13 -21.52
N SER A 83 -1.17 -18.65 -20.52
CA SER A 83 -1.61 -18.48 -19.13
C SER A 83 -1.80 -16.99 -18.85
N LEU A 84 -3.05 -16.52 -18.95
CA LEU A 84 -3.37 -15.11 -18.77
C LEU A 84 -4.39 -14.90 -17.66
N LYS A 85 -3.87 -14.36 -16.57
CA LYS A 85 -4.65 -13.85 -15.46
C LYS A 85 -4.80 -12.34 -15.61
N VAL A 86 -6.01 -11.81 -15.43
CA VAL A 86 -6.26 -10.37 -15.37
C VAL A 86 -7.05 -10.11 -14.09
N ILE A 87 -6.54 -9.23 -13.24
CA ILE A 87 -7.15 -8.90 -11.95
C ILE A 87 -7.44 -7.41 -11.96
N THR A 88 -8.63 -7.01 -11.55
CA THR A 88 -8.93 -5.61 -11.23
C THR A 88 -8.94 -5.42 -9.72
N ARG A 89 -8.52 -4.24 -9.27
CA ARG A 89 -8.54 -3.86 -7.86
C ARG A 89 -9.08 -2.43 -7.73
N TYR A 90 -10.03 -2.24 -6.82
CA TYR A 90 -10.61 -0.95 -6.49
C TYR A 90 -10.15 -0.58 -5.09
N HIS A 91 -9.69 0.64 -4.91
CA HIS A 91 -9.20 1.14 -3.64
C HIS A 91 -9.98 2.37 -3.22
N TYR A 92 -10.15 2.49 -1.91
CA TYR A 92 -10.59 3.69 -1.24
C TYR A 92 -9.69 3.89 -0.03
N GLY A 93 -9.12 5.08 0.13
CA GLY A 93 -8.21 5.33 1.23
C GLY A 93 -7.91 6.80 1.45
N HIS A 94 -7.18 7.06 2.52
CA HIS A 94 -6.66 8.37 2.84
C HIS A 94 -5.24 8.30 3.39
N GLN A 95 -4.55 9.43 3.29
CA GLN A 95 -3.22 9.66 3.83
C GLN A 95 -3.22 10.99 4.56
N ILE A 96 -2.54 11.02 5.71
CA ILE A 96 -2.43 12.17 6.59
C ILE A 96 -0.97 12.56 6.69
N TYR A 97 -0.68 13.83 6.48
CA TYR A 97 0.66 14.37 6.58
C TYR A 97 0.74 15.59 7.49
N THR A 98 1.75 15.64 8.34
CA THR A 98 1.93 16.69 9.36
C THR A 98 3.41 17.11 9.49
N PRO A 99 3.72 18.37 9.82
CA PRO A 99 5.09 18.80 10.16
C PRO A 99 5.64 18.12 11.42
N ASP A 100 6.95 18.19 11.58
CA ASP A 100 7.63 17.86 12.83
C ASP A 100 7.26 18.90 13.91
N GLY A 101 6.43 18.47 14.86
CA GLY A 101 6.00 19.34 15.97
C GLY A 101 4.60 19.91 15.83
N ILE A 102 3.60 19.03 15.83
CA ILE A 102 2.17 19.34 15.72
C ILE A 102 1.56 20.27 16.80
N ARG A 103 2.37 20.79 17.74
CA ARG A 103 1.95 21.75 18.77
C ARG A 103 2.05 23.19 18.32
N SER A 104 2.97 23.46 17.39
CA SER A 104 3.21 24.82 16.91
C SER A 104 2.03 25.28 16.07
N ILE A 105 1.69 26.56 16.19
CA ILE A 105 0.74 27.25 15.30
C ILE A 105 1.46 28.18 14.33
N ASP A 106 2.77 28.32 14.49
CA ASP A 106 3.62 29.17 13.66
C ASP A 106 4.07 28.38 12.44
N PHE A 107 3.42 28.64 11.30
CA PHE A 107 3.69 27.91 10.05
C PHE A 107 5.09 28.17 9.51
N GLU A 108 5.76 29.26 9.90
CA GLU A 108 7.16 29.53 9.53
C GLU A 108 8.13 28.50 10.14
N GLN A 109 7.70 27.74 11.15
CA GLN A 109 8.49 26.69 11.78
C GLN A 109 8.18 25.29 11.24
N PHE A 110 7.23 25.17 10.31
CA PHE A 110 6.84 23.87 9.75
C PHE A 110 7.89 23.42 8.74
N ASP A 111 8.44 22.23 8.95
CA ASP A 111 9.40 21.61 8.03
C ASP A 111 8.74 20.87 6.86
N ARG A 112 7.40 20.87 6.83
CA ARG A 112 6.56 20.47 5.71
C ARG A 112 5.12 20.96 5.89
N PRO A 113 4.34 21.05 4.82
CA PRO A 113 2.94 21.39 4.93
C PRO A 113 2.11 20.31 5.62
N TYR A 114 1.08 20.75 6.33
CA TYR A 114 -0.08 19.90 6.61
C TYR A 114 -0.74 19.52 5.29
N ALA A 115 -1.07 18.25 5.12
CA ALA A 115 -1.76 17.82 3.91
C ALA A 115 -2.61 16.57 4.16
N GLY A 116 -3.86 16.65 3.74
CA GLY A 116 -4.76 15.51 3.61
C GLY A 116 -4.84 15.04 2.17
N TRP A 117 -4.77 13.72 1.92
CA TRP A 117 -5.08 13.14 0.62
C TRP A 117 -6.10 12.04 0.79
N HIS A 118 -7.27 12.22 0.19
CA HIS A 118 -8.30 11.19 0.14
C HIS A 118 -8.51 10.72 -1.30
N TYR A 119 -8.63 9.41 -1.57
CA TYR A 119 -8.60 8.92 -2.95
C TYR A 119 -9.46 7.68 -3.23
N LEU A 120 -9.82 7.56 -4.51
CA LEU A 120 -10.30 6.35 -5.16
C LEU A 120 -9.31 5.93 -6.24
N ARG A 121 -8.92 4.65 -6.26
CA ARG A 121 -7.99 4.13 -7.27
C ARG A 121 -8.54 2.86 -7.92
N PHE A 122 -8.52 2.84 -9.24
CA PHE A 122 -8.76 1.64 -10.04
C PHE A 122 -7.43 1.11 -10.56
N GLN A 123 -7.18 -0.19 -10.36
CA GLN A 123 -5.99 -0.86 -10.83
C GLN A 123 -6.34 -2.09 -11.67
N THR A 124 -5.49 -2.38 -12.65
CA THR A 124 -5.52 -3.62 -13.43
C THR A 124 -4.15 -4.27 -13.42
N LEU A 125 -4.10 -5.56 -13.09
CA LEU A 125 -2.90 -6.38 -13.11
C LEU A 125 -3.03 -7.43 -14.22
N ASN A 126 -2.03 -7.53 -15.09
CA ASN A 126 -1.91 -8.60 -16.08
C ASN A 126 -0.53 -9.27 -16.03
N PHE A 127 -0.43 -10.46 -16.62
CA PHE A 127 0.76 -11.29 -16.57
C PHE A 127 1.23 -11.66 -17.98
N PRO A 128 2.09 -10.86 -18.62
CA PRO A 128 2.52 -11.14 -19.98
C PRO A 128 3.44 -12.36 -20.12
N GLY A 129 3.90 -12.94 -19.01
CA GLY A 129 4.65 -14.19 -18.93
C GLY A 129 4.77 -14.65 -17.47
N GLU A 130 5.30 -15.86 -17.25
CA GLU A 130 5.30 -16.53 -15.93
C GLU A 130 6.04 -15.78 -14.81
N ASN A 131 6.99 -14.91 -15.18
CA ASN A 131 7.82 -14.16 -14.23
C ASN A 131 7.63 -12.65 -14.35
N THR A 132 6.57 -12.19 -15.00
CA THR A 132 6.35 -10.77 -15.25
C THR A 132 4.90 -10.39 -15.01
N ALA A 133 4.70 -9.24 -14.38
CA ALA A 133 3.39 -8.62 -14.22
C ALA A 133 3.46 -7.14 -14.65
N ASN A 134 2.36 -6.62 -15.19
CA ASN A 134 2.16 -5.18 -15.30
C ASN A 134 0.97 -4.75 -14.45
N LYS A 135 1.15 -3.66 -13.72
CA LYS A 135 0.08 -2.98 -12.98
C LYS A 135 -0.18 -1.64 -13.66
N TYR A 136 -1.44 -1.37 -13.98
CA TYR A 136 -1.91 -0.09 -14.48
C TYR A 136 -2.84 0.50 -13.44
N GLY A 137 -2.73 1.79 -13.17
CA GLY A 137 -3.59 2.46 -12.19
C GLY A 137 -4.09 3.80 -12.68
N ILE A 138 -5.33 4.11 -12.33
CA ILE A 138 -5.95 5.43 -12.44
C ILE A 138 -6.44 5.80 -11.05
N GLU A 139 -6.12 6.99 -10.61
CA GLU A 139 -6.50 7.52 -9.30
C GLU A 139 -7.20 8.86 -9.46
N LEU A 140 -8.26 9.04 -8.68
CA LEU A 140 -8.89 10.33 -8.43
C LEU A 140 -8.76 10.63 -6.95
N GLY A 141 -8.27 11.82 -6.61
CA GLY A 141 -8.00 12.25 -5.25
C GLY A 141 -8.53 13.64 -4.96
N LEU A 142 -8.69 13.94 -3.69
CA LEU A 142 -8.97 15.26 -3.14
C LEU A 142 -7.86 15.59 -2.15
N VAL A 143 -7.24 16.75 -2.33
CA VAL A 143 -6.22 17.30 -1.43
C VAL A 143 -6.77 18.54 -0.72
N GLY A 144 -6.24 18.84 0.46
CA GLY A 144 -6.61 20.00 1.28
C GLY A 144 -7.89 19.80 2.10
N SER A 145 -8.48 20.89 2.57
CA SER A 145 -9.66 20.88 3.45
C SER A 145 -10.85 20.10 2.89
N MET A 146 -11.04 20.08 1.56
CA MET A 146 -12.11 19.31 0.91
C MET A 146 -11.93 17.79 1.04
N SER A 147 -10.71 17.33 1.34
CA SER A 147 -10.45 15.91 1.64
C SER A 147 -11.07 15.47 2.98
N GLY A 148 -11.33 16.42 3.89
CA GLY A 148 -11.86 16.17 5.23
C GLY A 148 -10.89 15.46 6.18
N VAL A 149 -9.65 15.21 5.75
CA VAL A 149 -8.67 14.41 6.50
C VAL A 149 -8.20 15.12 7.77
N GLY A 150 -8.01 16.44 7.74
CA GLY A 150 -7.62 17.20 8.93
C GLY A 150 -8.66 17.12 10.05
N ASN A 151 -9.93 17.29 9.70
CA ASN A 151 -11.06 17.12 10.64
C ASN A 151 -11.11 15.69 11.21
N PHE A 152 -10.87 14.68 10.35
CA PHE A 152 -10.80 13.29 10.80
C PHE A 152 -9.66 13.05 11.79
N GLN A 153 -8.46 13.61 11.53
CA GLN A 153 -7.34 13.48 12.46
C GLN A 153 -7.64 14.14 13.81
N GLN A 154 -8.16 15.36 13.81
CA GLN A 154 -8.52 16.09 15.04
C GLN A 154 -9.55 15.32 15.87
N TRP A 155 -10.62 14.83 15.21
CA TRP A 155 -11.62 13.98 15.86
C TRP A 155 -11.02 12.70 16.44
N TRP A 156 -10.15 12.01 15.69
CA TRP A 156 -9.47 10.81 16.16
C TRP A 156 -8.59 11.11 17.37
N HIS A 157 -7.83 12.20 17.33
CA HIS A 157 -6.97 12.59 18.44
C HIS A 157 -7.80 12.93 19.69
N GLU A 158 -8.97 13.54 19.52
CA GLU A 158 -9.88 13.87 20.61
C GLU A 158 -10.46 12.60 21.23
N ALA A 159 -11.01 11.71 20.39
CA ALA A 159 -11.64 10.46 20.81
C ALA A 159 -10.69 9.54 21.60
N PHE A 160 -9.39 9.57 21.31
CA PHE A 160 -8.38 8.72 21.94
C PHE A 160 -7.43 9.46 22.90
N GLY A 161 -7.68 10.74 23.19
CA GLY A 161 -6.85 11.53 24.12
C GLY A 161 -5.39 11.70 23.65
N ILE A 162 -5.19 11.79 22.33
CA ILE A 162 -3.92 12.09 21.69
C ILE A 162 -3.76 13.62 21.63
N LEU A 163 -2.52 14.08 21.58
CA LEU A 163 -2.20 15.50 21.45
C LEU A 163 -2.82 16.08 20.17
N GLN A 164 -3.58 17.17 20.28
CA GLN A 164 -4.23 17.79 19.12
C GLN A 164 -3.22 18.45 18.17
N PRO A 165 -3.29 18.19 16.85
CA PRO A 165 -2.50 18.90 15.87
C PRO A 165 -3.06 20.32 15.68
N ARG A 166 -2.17 21.31 15.69
CA ARG A 166 -2.48 22.72 15.45
C ARG A 166 -1.75 23.15 14.18
N GLY A 167 -2.44 23.78 13.22
CA GLY A 167 -1.84 24.14 11.93
C GLY A 167 -2.56 23.59 10.70
N TRP A 168 -3.65 22.84 10.85
CA TRP A 168 -4.48 22.39 9.72
C TRP A 168 -5.11 23.56 8.95
N GLU A 169 -5.23 24.74 9.56
CA GLU A 169 -5.62 25.98 8.88
C GLU A 169 -4.60 26.45 7.82
N TYR A 170 -3.36 25.95 7.87
CA TYR A 170 -2.28 26.22 6.92
C TYR A 170 -1.99 25.02 6.00
N GLU A 171 -2.94 24.09 5.84
CA GLU A 171 -2.74 22.94 4.97
C GLU A 171 -2.65 23.33 3.48
N ILE A 172 -2.08 22.43 2.68
CA ILE A 172 -2.10 22.52 1.20
C ILE A 172 -3.53 22.79 0.73
N ARG A 173 -3.67 23.71 -0.24
CA ARG A 173 -5.01 24.08 -0.71
C ARG A 173 -5.70 22.99 -1.52
N ASN A 174 -6.99 23.21 -1.67
CA ASN A 174 -7.91 22.30 -2.32
C ASN A 174 -7.54 22.07 -3.78
N GLU A 175 -7.32 20.80 -4.14
CA GLU A 175 -7.07 20.39 -5.52
C GLU A 175 -7.73 19.03 -5.78
N VAL A 176 -8.31 18.89 -6.98
CA VAL A 176 -8.77 17.60 -7.48
C VAL A 176 -7.62 16.93 -8.19
N VAL A 177 -7.13 15.84 -7.64
CA VAL A 177 -6.00 15.09 -8.19
C VAL A 177 -6.48 14.01 -9.15
N MET A 178 -5.80 13.87 -10.27
CA MET A 178 -5.84 12.71 -11.15
C MET A 178 -4.42 12.22 -11.40
N ASN A 179 -4.17 10.95 -11.10
CA ASN A 179 -2.89 10.30 -11.41
C ASN A 179 -3.10 9.05 -12.27
N LEU A 180 -2.17 8.84 -13.19
CA LEU A 180 -1.96 7.60 -13.90
C LEU A 180 -0.70 6.93 -13.36
N SER A 181 -0.72 5.61 -13.23
CA SER A 181 0.44 4.84 -12.78
C SER A 181 0.65 3.58 -13.61
N TYR A 182 1.91 3.21 -13.76
CA TYR A 182 2.33 1.98 -14.39
C TYR A 182 3.48 1.35 -13.62
N ASN A 183 3.39 0.04 -13.37
CA ASN A 183 4.46 -0.76 -12.81
C ASN A 183 4.78 -1.93 -13.72
N ARG A 184 6.08 -2.14 -13.98
CA ARG A 184 6.61 -3.37 -14.56
C ARG A 184 7.31 -4.17 -13.47
N ILE A 185 6.73 -5.31 -13.13
CA ILE A 185 7.25 -6.18 -12.07
C ILE A 185 7.86 -7.43 -12.71
N LYS A 186 9.08 -7.78 -12.32
CA LYS A 186 9.76 -9.01 -12.76
C LYS A 186 10.25 -9.81 -11.56
N ASN A 187 10.05 -11.12 -11.61
CA ASN A 187 10.63 -12.06 -10.67
C ASN A 187 11.88 -12.70 -11.26
N TRP A 188 12.92 -12.79 -10.44
CA TRP A 188 14.20 -13.40 -10.76
C TRP A 188 14.45 -14.53 -9.75
N LYS A 189 14.69 -15.74 -10.27
CA LYS A 189 14.99 -16.90 -9.44
C LYS A 189 16.48 -16.93 -9.16
N LEU A 190 16.87 -16.77 -7.89
CA LEU A 190 18.26 -16.84 -7.45
C LEU A 190 18.58 -18.23 -6.88
N ALA A 191 17.75 -18.71 -5.95
CA ALA A 191 17.86 -20.04 -5.37
C ALA A 191 16.46 -20.58 -4.98
N LYS A 192 16.38 -21.83 -4.52
CA LYS A 192 15.10 -22.48 -4.19
C LYS A 192 14.24 -21.69 -3.18
N LYS A 193 14.88 -21.10 -2.16
CA LYS A 193 14.21 -20.32 -1.10
C LYS A 193 14.50 -18.82 -1.16
N ILE A 194 15.17 -18.35 -2.22
CA ILE A 194 15.58 -16.96 -2.37
C ILE A 194 15.16 -16.46 -3.76
N LYS A 195 14.29 -15.46 -3.79
CA LYS A 195 13.86 -14.79 -5.02
C LYS A 195 14.17 -13.29 -4.93
N ILE A 196 14.55 -12.71 -6.05
CA ILE A 196 14.62 -11.26 -6.22
C ILE A 196 13.41 -10.84 -7.06
N MET A 197 12.82 -9.71 -6.72
CA MET A 197 11.80 -9.04 -7.51
C MET A 197 12.28 -7.64 -7.82
N THR A 198 12.09 -7.20 -9.06
CA THR A 198 12.32 -5.80 -9.44
C THR A 198 11.00 -5.18 -9.85
N ASN A 199 10.74 -3.94 -9.44
CA ASN A 199 9.55 -3.19 -9.79
C ASN A 199 9.95 -1.81 -10.29
N SER A 200 9.76 -1.58 -11.59
CA SER A 200 9.98 -0.27 -12.21
C SER A 200 8.63 0.45 -12.27
N ALA A 201 8.53 1.63 -11.68
CA ALA A 201 7.30 2.37 -11.51
C ALA A 201 7.36 3.75 -12.17
N ILE A 202 6.25 4.19 -12.76
CA ILE A 202 6.05 5.56 -13.23
C ILE A 202 4.69 6.02 -12.72
N GLN A 203 4.63 7.23 -12.21
CA GLN A 203 3.40 7.92 -11.83
C GLN A 203 3.40 9.30 -12.46
N LEU A 204 2.30 9.68 -13.10
CA LEU A 204 2.13 10.97 -13.78
C LEU A 204 0.74 11.54 -13.50
N GLY A 205 0.64 12.84 -13.32
CA GLY A 205 -0.62 13.51 -13.03
C GLY A 205 -0.41 14.91 -12.47
N ASN A 206 -1.46 15.48 -11.88
CA ASN A 206 -1.34 16.75 -11.15
C ASN A 206 -1.11 16.57 -9.64
N GLY A 207 -1.12 15.33 -9.13
CA GLY A 207 -0.83 15.05 -7.72
C GLY A 207 0.63 14.71 -7.45
N LYS A 208 1.14 13.64 -8.09
CA LYS A 208 2.56 13.25 -7.96
C LYS A 208 3.11 12.81 -9.31
N ASN A 209 4.29 13.31 -9.66
CA ASN A 209 5.05 12.91 -10.84
C ASN A 209 6.37 12.29 -10.40
N LYS A 210 6.59 11.01 -10.70
CA LYS A 210 7.84 10.32 -10.34
C LYS A 210 8.13 9.08 -11.17
N VAL A 211 9.40 8.71 -11.20
CA VAL A 211 9.87 7.41 -11.67
C VAL A 211 10.59 6.70 -10.53
N GLY A 212 10.33 5.40 -10.37
CA GLY A 212 10.85 4.61 -9.27
C GLY A 212 11.44 3.28 -9.72
N GLN A 213 12.48 2.83 -9.02
CA GLN A 213 13.02 1.49 -9.17
C GLN A 213 13.19 0.82 -7.81
N GLU A 214 12.46 -0.26 -7.61
CA GLU A 214 12.54 -1.10 -6.42
C GLU A 214 13.25 -2.42 -6.74
N VAL A 215 14.08 -2.87 -5.80
CA VAL A 215 14.62 -4.23 -5.73
C VAL A 215 14.21 -4.83 -4.39
N LEU A 216 13.57 -5.99 -4.45
CA LEU A 216 13.00 -6.67 -3.29
C LEU A 216 13.53 -8.11 -3.23
N LEU A 217 14.24 -8.42 -2.15
CA LEU A 217 14.73 -9.75 -1.81
C LEU A 217 13.71 -10.48 -0.93
N ARG A 218 13.38 -11.74 -1.26
CA ARG A 218 12.47 -12.60 -0.49
C ARG A 218 13.15 -13.88 -0.07
N LEU A 219 12.97 -14.24 1.20
CA LEU A 219 13.46 -15.49 1.79
C LEU A 219 12.29 -16.26 2.40
N GLY A 220 12.03 -17.47 1.89
CA GLY A 220 10.98 -18.33 2.42
C GLY A 220 10.30 -19.21 1.38
N LYS A 221 9.02 -19.49 1.60
CA LYS A 221 8.13 -20.21 0.68
C LYS A 221 7.29 -19.19 -0.06
N PHE A 222 7.45 -19.10 -1.38
CA PHE A 222 6.71 -18.17 -2.23
C PHE A 222 6.04 -18.93 -3.37
N ASN A 223 4.89 -18.43 -3.81
CA ASN A 223 4.27 -18.89 -5.04
C ASN A 223 4.91 -18.22 -6.26
N ASP A 224 4.42 -18.58 -7.44
CA ASP A 224 4.73 -17.84 -8.67
C ASP A 224 4.04 -16.49 -8.69
N ILE A 225 4.54 -15.58 -9.55
CA ILE A 225 4.08 -14.19 -9.57
C ILE A 225 2.58 -14.09 -9.83
N MET A 226 2.00 -15.04 -10.57
CA MET A 226 0.57 -15.09 -10.87
C MET A 226 -0.29 -15.50 -9.68
N ASN A 227 0.31 -15.96 -8.58
CA ASN A 227 -0.38 -16.50 -7.41
C ASN A 227 0.28 -16.09 -6.09
N SER A 228 0.89 -14.90 -6.03
CA SER A 228 1.61 -14.39 -4.87
C SER A 228 1.00 -13.13 -4.28
N ALA A 229 0.96 -13.06 -2.95
CA ALA A 229 0.33 -11.99 -2.18
C ALA A 229 1.16 -10.72 -2.12
N ILE A 230 2.49 -10.76 -2.29
CA ILE A 230 3.34 -9.55 -2.33
C ILE A 230 2.94 -8.58 -3.47
N ILE A 231 2.28 -9.09 -4.51
CA ILE A 231 1.70 -8.25 -5.58
C ILE A 231 0.19 -8.42 -5.72
N ASN A 232 -0.48 -8.89 -4.66
CA ASN A 232 -1.93 -9.01 -4.57
C ASN A 232 -2.57 -9.87 -5.68
N SER A 233 -1.92 -10.98 -6.04
CA SER A 233 -2.34 -11.83 -7.15
C SER A 233 -2.94 -13.17 -6.73
N ARG A 234 -3.42 -13.30 -5.50
CA ARG A 234 -3.88 -14.58 -4.93
C ARG A 234 -5.26 -15.04 -5.43
N VAL A 235 -6.11 -14.15 -5.95
CA VAL A 235 -7.45 -14.53 -6.45
C VAL A 235 -7.38 -15.54 -7.59
N SER A 236 -8.18 -16.59 -7.61
CA SER A 236 -8.07 -17.67 -8.60
C SER A 236 -9.42 -18.33 -8.89
N ASP A 237 -9.60 -18.77 -10.15
CA ASP A 237 -10.75 -19.60 -10.57
C ASP A 237 -10.55 -21.10 -10.28
N LEU A 238 -9.39 -21.49 -9.75
CA LEU A 238 -9.11 -22.89 -9.39
C LEU A 238 -9.96 -23.32 -8.18
N ILE A 239 -10.67 -24.44 -8.33
CA ILE A 239 -11.37 -25.13 -7.23
C ILE A 239 -10.50 -26.31 -6.80
N PRO A 240 -9.97 -26.35 -5.56
CA PRO A 240 -9.15 -27.45 -5.08
C PRO A 240 -9.93 -28.78 -5.05
N LYS A 241 -9.33 -29.88 -5.51
CA LYS A 241 -9.93 -31.22 -5.38
C LYS A 241 -9.78 -31.76 -3.96
N ILE A 242 -10.78 -32.51 -3.48
CA ILE A 242 -10.73 -33.17 -2.15
C ILE A 242 -9.59 -34.19 -2.13
N GLY A 243 -8.76 -34.18 -1.07
CA GLY A 243 -7.71 -35.18 -0.82
C GLY A 243 -6.44 -35.06 -1.66
N VAL A 244 -6.49 -34.39 -2.82
CA VAL A 244 -5.29 -33.90 -3.48
C VAL A 244 -5.03 -32.51 -2.91
N TYR A 245 -4.00 -32.41 -2.07
CA TYR A 245 -3.36 -31.13 -1.85
C TYR A 245 -2.35 -31.00 -2.97
N PRO A 246 -2.61 -30.20 -4.02
CA PRO A 246 -1.46 -29.62 -4.68
C PRO A 246 -0.66 -28.92 -3.57
N GLY A 247 0.67 -28.87 -3.63
CA GLY A 247 1.47 -28.09 -2.68
C GLY A 247 1.21 -26.57 -2.75
N ASP A 248 0.04 -26.15 -3.23
CA ASP A 248 -0.22 -24.94 -3.97
C ASP A 248 -1.00 -23.95 -3.11
N GLY A 249 -0.37 -22.80 -2.89
CA GLY A 249 -1.06 -21.58 -2.52
C GLY A 249 -0.63 -21.01 -1.19
N GLU A 250 -0.16 -21.81 -0.24
CA GLU A 250 0.42 -21.22 0.97
C GLU A 250 1.78 -20.61 0.68
N GLU A 251 1.95 -19.35 1.04
CA GLU A 251 3.23 -18.65 1.00
C GLU A 251 3.51 -17.99 2.35
N GLY A 252 4.78 -18.00 2.71
CA GLY A 252 5.31 -17.47 3.96
C GLY A 252 6.75 -17.05 3.72
N PHE A 253 7.02 -15.75 3.73
CA PHE A 253 8.37 -15.24 3.49
C PHE A 253 8.61 -13.92 4.21
N ALA A 254 9.86 -13.75 4.64
CA ALA A 254 10.39 -12.44 4.98
C ALA A 254 10.89 -11.74 3.72
N PHE A 255 10.87 -10.42 3.71
CA PHE A 255 11.40 -9.63 2.62
C PHE A 255 12.15 -8.40 3.11
N PHE A 256 13.07 -7.94 2.27
CA PHE A 256 13.72 -6.65 2.37
C PHE A 256 13.69 -5.99 1.00
N SER A 257 13.35 -4.71 0.92
CA SER A 257 13.43 -3.94 -0.32
C SER A 257 14.11 -2.60 -0.14
N ILE A 258 14.73 -2.15 -1.23
CA ILE A 258 15.21 -0.78 -1.42
C ILE A 258 14.53 -0.25 -2.67
N ASN A 259 13.94 0.93 -2.56
CA ASN A 259 13.35 1.69 -3.65
C ASN A 259 14.04 3.04 -3.77
N ALA A 260 14.39 3.44 -4.98
CA ALA A 260 14.83 4.79 -5.30
C ALA A 260 13.77 5.45 -6.19
N ASP A 261 13.18 6.54 -5.71
CA ASP A 261 12.26 7.38 -6.47
C ASP A 261 12.98 8.66 -6.90
N TYR A 262 12.88 9.00 -8.18
CA TYR A 262 13.16 10.34 -8.69
C TYR A 262 11.83 11.09 -8.80
N VAL A 263 11.59 12.03 -7.88
CA VAL A 263 10.36 12.82 -7.75
C VAL A 263 10.52 14.11 -8.55
N LEU A 264 9.60 14.35 -9.47
CA LEU A 264 9.55 15.56 -10.29
C LEU A 264 8.61 16.60 -9.71
N SER A 265 7.52 16.14 -9.08
CA SER A 265 6.64 17.02 -8.32
C SER A 265 5.81 16.24 -7.30
N ASP A 266 5.46 16.88 -6.18
CA ASP A 266 4.56 16.34 -5.16
C ASP A 266 3.66 17.42 -4.55
N ILE A 267 2.36 17.34 -4.84
CA ILE A 267 1.36 18.31 -4.34
C ILE A 267 1.33 18.42 -2.82
N LEU A 268 1.70 17.36 -2.09
CA LEU A 268 1.67 17.35 -0.63
C LEU A 268 2.82 18.12 0.01
N ILE A 269 3.75 18.63 -0.80
CA ILE A 269 4.93 19.37 -0.38
C ILE A 269 4.97 20.71 -1.12
N GLU A 270 4.85 20.69 -2.45
CA GLU A 270 5.03 21.87 -3.31
C GLU A 270 3.72 22.60 -3.66
N GLY A 271 2.55 22.07 -3.25
CA GLY A 271 1.27 22.63 -3.68
C GLY A 271 0.92 22.33 -5.14
N SER A 272 -0.08 23.05 -5.68
CA SER A 272 -0.67 22.74 -6.99
C SER A 272 0.27 23.09 -8.15
N LEU A 273 0.38 22.21 -9.15
CA LEU A 273 1.15 22.47 -10.37
C LEU A 273 0.57 23.61 -11.24
N PHE A 274 -0.71 23.94 -11.08
CA PHE A 274 -1.40 24.87 -11.98
C PHE A 274 -1.66 26.22 -11.33
N ASN A 275 -2.06 26.23 -10.06
CA ASN A 275 -2.39 27.45 -9.33
C ASN A 275 -2.01 27.24 -7.86
N ASP A 276 -0.75 27.47 -7.52
CA ASP A 276 -0.32 27.38 -6.13
C ASP A 276 -0.58 28.70 -5.39
N ASP A 277 -1.60 28.68 -4.53
CA ASP A 277 -1.88 29.70 -3.52
C ASP A 277 -1.92 29.09 -2.11
N SER A 278 -1.24 27.94 -1.95
CA SER A 278 -1.11 27.25 -0.66
C SER A 278 -0.43 28.16 0.36
N PRO A 279 -0.95 28.24 1.59
CA PRO A 279 -0.38 29.13 2.62
C PRO A 279 1.02 28.68 3.05
N HIS A 280 1.33 27.40 2.92
CA HIS A 280 2.65 26.83 3.22
C HIS A 280 2.98 25.74 2.20
N THR A 281 4.17 25.85 1.61
CA THR A 281 4.79 24.86 0.71
C THR A 281 6.26 24.75 1.05
N GLU A 282 6.88 23.65 0.63
CA GLU A 282 8.30 23.39 0.82
C GLU A 282 8.93 22.84 -0.47
N GLU A 283 10.27 22.77 -0.49
CA GLU A 283 11.02 22.21 -1.61
C GLU A 283 11.17 20.70 -1.47
N ILE A 284 10.87 19.93 -2.52
CA ILE A 284 11.05 18.48 -2.53
C ILE A 284 12.53 18.10 -2.66
N ASN A 285 12.90 16.99 -2.01
CA ASN A 285 14.07 16.25 -2.44
C ASN A 285 13.73 15.39 -3.65
N HIS A 286 14.40 15.66 -4.78
CA HIS A 286 14.17 14.91 -6.01
C HIS A 286 14.56 13.43 -5.92
N LEU A 287 15.50 13.03 -5.05
CA LEU A 287 15.92 11.64 -4.92
C LEU A 287 15.59 11.08 -3.53
N VAL A 288 14.57 10.23 -3.46
CA VAL A 288 14.09 9.65 -2.20
C VAL A 288 14.36 8.15 -2.18
N PHE A 289 15.08 7.70 -1.15
CA PHE A 289 15.30 6.27 -0.91
C PHE A 289 14.33 5.74 0.14
N THR A 290 13.64 4.65 -0.16
CA THR A 290 12.78 3.93 0.80
C THR A 290 13.30 2.53 1.03
N GLN A 291 13.44 2.16 2.30
CA GLN A 291 13.76 0.79 2.73
C GLN A 291 12.51 0.17 3.34
N LYS A 292 12.24 -1.10 2.99
CA LYS A 292 11.15 -1.88 3.57
C LYS A 292 11.68 -3.18 4.12
N ILE A 293 11.23 -3.56 5.29
CA ILE A 293 11.44 -4.91 5.84
C ILE A 293 10.11 -5.45 6.33
N GLY A 294 9.80 -6.70 6.04
CA GLY A 294 8.50 -7.22 6.38
C GLY A 294 8.36 -8.72 6.26
N PHE A 295 7.16 -9.17 6.57
CA PHE A 295 6.76 -10.57 6.50
C PHE A 295 5.38 -10.67 5.86
N VAL A 296 5.21 -11.69 5.03
CA VAL A 296 3.93 -12.04 4.40
C VAL A 296 3.64 -13.50 4.71
N TYR A 297 2.41 -13.76 5.15
CA TYR A 297 1.84 -15.10 5.21
C TYR A 297 0.50 -15.11 4.48
N SER A 298 0.30 -16.05 3.57
CA SER A 298 -0.94 -16.22 2.83
C SER A 298 -1.29 -17.69 2.80
N ASN A 299 -2.53 -18.01 3.11
CA ASN A 299 -3.09 -19.35 2.91
C ASN A 299 -4.15 -19.33 1.80
N TYR A 300 -5.08 -20.28 1.78
CA TYR A 300 -6.13 -20.29 0.76
C TYR A 300 -7.08 -19.08 0.87
N TYR A 301 -7.50 -18.74 2.09
CA TYR A 301 -8.53 -17.73 2.36
C TYR A 301 -7.96 -16.37 2.76
N THR A 302 -6.84 -16.34 3.49
CA THR A 302 -6.35 -15.11 4.12
C THR A 302 -4.92 -14.76 3.71
N THR A 303 -4.62 -13.48 3.68
CA THR A 303 -3.24 -12.96 3.66
C THR A 303 -3.09 -12.02 4.84
N PHE A 304 -2.03 -12.22 5.62
CA PHE A 304 -1.54 -11.24 6.58
C PHE A 304 -0.19 -10.71 6.08
N SER A 305 0.03 -9.41 6.21
CA SER A 305 1.35 -8.83 6.00
C SER A 305 1.66 -7.73 7.00
N PHE A 306 2.93 -7.65 7.34
CA PHE A 306 3.52 -6.63 8.19
C PHE A 306 4.72 -6.04 7.46
N THR A 307 4.80 -4.71 7.41
CA THR A 307 5.92 -4.01 6.76
C THR A 307 6.34 -2.82 7.60
N ALA A 308 7.62 -2.76 7.93
CA ALA A 308 8.26 -1.57 8.47
C ALA A 308 8.91 -0.77 7.34
N TYR A 309 8.62 0.53 7.30
CA TYR A 309 9.15 1.47 6.33
C TYR A 309 10.18 2.39 6.98
N ARG A 310 11.22 2.70 6.22
CA ARG A 310 12.14 3.81 6.48
C ARG A 310 12.29 4.62 5.20
N ILE A 311 11.80 5.84 5.20
CA ILE A 311 11.84 6.76 4.06
C ILE A 311 12.96 7.77 4.31
N GLY A 312 13.75 8.07 3.29
CA GLY A 312 14.68 9.19 3.27
C GLY A 312 13.95 10.53 3.39
N GLU A 313 14.71 11.60 3.29
CA GLU A 313 14.18 12.96 3.37
C GLU A 313 13.37 13.25 2.11
N GLU A 314 12.08 13.54 2.25
CA GLU A 314 11.19 13.91 1.13
C GLU A 314 11.21 15.42 0.84
N VAL A 315 11.56 16.22 1.85
CA VAL A 315 11.66 17.68 1.82
C VAL A 315 13.12 18.08 2.03
N VAL A 316 13.60 19.09 1.32
CA VAL A 316 14.96 19.63 1.49
C VAL A 316 15.15 20.10 2.94
N GLY A 317 16.18 19.60 3.62
CA GLY A 317 16.41 19.90 5.04
C GLY A 317 15.49 19.14 6.01
N GLY A 318 14.59 18.30 5.48
CA GLY A 318 13.75 17.41 6.26
C GLY A 318 14.51 16.26 6.92
N ARG A 319 13.78 15.26 7.42
CA ARG A 319 14.36 14.13 8.16
C ARG A 319 13.91 12.78 7.62
N ILE A 320 14.64 11.75 8.01
CA ILE A 320 14.23 10.35 7.78
C ILE A 320 12.92 10.07 8.55
N HIS A 321 11.98 9.43 7.85
CA HIS A 321 10.69 8.99 8.41
C HIS A 321 10.61 7.48 8.60
N ARG A 322 9.77 7.03 9.53
CA ARG A 322 9.47 5.61 9.73
C ARG A 322 8.01 5.40 10.14
N TYR A 323 7.39 4.37 9.57
CA TYR A 323 6.06 3.94 9.96
C TYR A 323 5.91 2.43 9.79
N LEU A 324 4.86 1.86 10.39
CA LEU A 324 4.48 0.46 10.22
C LEU A 324 3.19 0.36 9.43
N SER A 325 3.11 -0.65 8.57
CA SER A 325 1.93 -1.02 7.81
C SER A 325 1.51 -2.44 8.18
N LEU A 326 0.21 -2.59 8.46
CA LEU A 326 -0.45 -3.86 8.72
C LEU A 326 -1.53 -4.06 7.65
N SER A 327 -1.52 -5.22 7.01
CA SER A 327 -2.54 -5.60 6.03
C SER A 327 -3.14 -6.97 6.34
N LEU A 328 -4.46 -7.05 6.17
CA LEU A 328 -5.23 -8.27 6.25
C LEU A 328 -6.17 -8.37 5.04
N ALA A 329 -6.06 -9.46 4.30
CA ALA A 329 -6.91 -9.75 3.14
C ALA A 329 -7.68 -11.06 3.30
N PHE A 330 -8.90 -11.09 2.78
CA PHE A 330 -9.83 -12.23 2.80
C PHE A 330 -10.34 -12.52 1.38
N ARG A 331 -10.25 -13.78 0.96
CA ARG A 331 -10.66 -14.28 -0.37
C ARG A 331 -11.91 -15.16 -0.30
N PHE A 332 -12.75 -15.08 -1.34
CA PHE A 332 -14.06 -15.75 -1.43
C PHE A 332 -14.62 -15.81 -2.86
#